data_AF-A0A0H2MPI4-F1
#
_entry.id   AF-A0A0H2MPI4-F1
#
_cell.length_a   1.000
_cell.length_b   1.000
_cell.length_c   1.000
_cell.angle_alpha   90.00
_cell.angle_beta   90.00
_cell.angle_gamma   90.00
#
_symmetry.space_group_name_H-M   'P 1'
#
loop_
_entity.id
_entity.type
_entity.pdbx_description
1 polymer ?
#
loop_
_entity_poly.entity_id
_entity_poly.type
_entity_poly.pdbx_seq_one_letter_code
_entity_poly.pdbx_strand_id
1 'polypeptide(L)'
;MKLDEQSGRIINLIEGFTGREDISLKFANQIEVALDDCFPDDNFMQDTVVMLASYCPGGGKFLYDEAEMIARLLLVKKKLEMK
;
A
#
# COMPACT_ATOMS: atom_id res chain seq x y z
N MET A 1 1.89 -1.39 -21.10
CA MET A 1 3.35 -1.54 -20.89
C MET A 1 3.86 -0.74 -19.69
N LYS A 2 3.79 0.60 -19.64
CA LYS A 2 4.25 1.37 -18.47
C LYS A 2 3.44 1.10 -17.18
N LEU A 3 2.12 0.92 -17.28
CA LEU A 3 1.26 0.68 -16.11
C LEU A 3 1.45 -0.74 -15.54
N ASP A 4 1.77 -1.72 -16.38
CA ASP A 4 1.97 -3.12 -15.98
C ASP A 4 3.28 -3.27 -15.18
N GLU A 5 4.33 -2.57 -15.63
CA GLU A 5 5.62 -2.50 -14.93
C GLU A 5 5.48 -1.81 -13.56
N GLN A 6 4.70 -0.72 -13.49
CA GLN A 6 4.44 -0.05 -12.21
C GLN A 6 3.57 -0.88 -11.28
N SER A 7 2.55 -1.57 -11.81
CA SER A 7 1.74 -2.51 -11.04
C SER A 7 2.60 -3.62 -10.46
N GLY A 8 3.53 -4.18 -11.23
CA GLY A 8 4.49 -5.18 -10.74
C GLY A 8 5.39 -4.65 -9.63
N ARG A 9 5.90 -3.42 -9.77
CA ARG A 9 6.69 -2.76 -8.71
C ARG A 9 5.88 -2.58 -7.43
N ILE A 10 4.63 -2.13 -7.53
CA ILE A 10 3.75 -1.92 -6.38
C ILE A 10 3.43 -3.25 -5.70
N ILE A 11 3.17 -4.31 -6.47
CA ILE A 11 2.95 -5.65 -5.93
C ILE A 11 4.18 -6.13 -5.14
N ASN A 12 5.39 -5.96 -5.66
CA ASN A 12 6.61 -6.34 -4.93
C ASN A 12 6.78 -5.59 -3.60
N LEU A 13 6.47 -4.29 -3.57
CA LEU A 13 6.47 -3.52 -2.34
C LEU A 13 5.40 -4.03 -1.35
N ILE A 14 4.19 -4.32 -1.84
CA ILE A 14 3.14 -4.90 -1.00
C ILE A 14 3.56 -6.27 -0.44
N GLU A 15 4.21 -7.10 -1.23
CA GLU A 15 4.73 -8.41 -0.79
C GLU A 15 5.78 -8.26 0.31
N GLY A 16 6.73 -7.32 0.18
CA GLY A 16 7.71 -7.04 1.23
C GLY A 16 7.06 -6.60 2.55
N PHE A 17 6.05 -5.73 2.49
CA PHE A 17 5.35 -5.25 3.68
C PHE A 17 4.50 -6.37 4.32
N THR A 18 3.71 -7.09 3.50
CA THR A 18 2.82 -8.17 3.98
C THR A 18 3.57 -9.42 4.44
N GLY A 19 4.75 -9.69 3.87
CA GLY A 19 5.72 -10.67 4.33
C GLY A 19 6.48 -10.26 5.60
N ARG A 20 6.26 -9.03 6.09
CA ARG A 20 6.94 -8.44 7.26
C ARG A 20 8.45 -8.29 7.09
N GLU A 21 8.94 -8.16 5.86
CA GLU A 21 10.35 -7.88 5.58
C GLU A 21 10.71 -6.46 6.02
N ASP A 22 9.85 -5.50 5.73
CA ASP A 22 9.96 -4.11 6.20
C ASP A 22 8.56 -3.52 6.43
N ILE A 23 8.23 -3.29 7.70
CA ILE A 23 6.98 -2.66 8.17
C ILE A 23 7.22 -1.22 8.64
N SER A 24 8.34 -0.60 8.27
CA SER A 24 8.66 0.76 8.70
C SER A 24 7.75 1.79 8.01
N LEU A 25 7.62 2.97 8.64
CA LEU A 25 7.00 4.15 8.03
C LEU A 25 7.62 4.49 6.66
N LYS A 26 8.94 4.33 6.54
CA LYS A 26 9.66 4.60 5.29
C LYS A 26 9.21 3.66 4.18
N PHE A 27 8.94 2.40 4.50
CA PHE A 27 8.49 1.42 3.52
C PHE A 27 7.01 1.62 3.15
N ALA A 28 6.16 1.92 4.14
CA ALA A 28 4.77 2.31 3.90
C ALA A 28 4.66 3.53 2.96
N ASN A 29 5.47 4.56 3.18
CA ASN A 29 5.49 5.77 2.35
C ASN A 29 5.92 5.49 0.89
N GLN A 30 6.74 4.46 0.64
CA GLN A 30 7.07 4.06 -0.74
C GLN A 30 5.87 3.48 -1.47
N ILE A 31 5.03 2.72 -0.76
CA ILE A 31 3.77 2.18 -1.31
C ILE A 31 2.78 3.32 -1.55
N GLU A 32 2.68 4.25 -0.60
CA GLU A 32 1.82 5.44 -0.67
C GLU A 32 2.08 6.25 -1.95
N VAL A 33 3.31 6.72 -2.13
CA VAL A 33 3.71 7.51 -3.28
C VAL A 33 3.48 6.76 -4.59
N ALA A 34 3.80 5.47 -4.63
CA ALA A 34 3.62 4.68 -5.85
C ALA A 34 2.15 4.49 -6.22
N LEU A 35 1.26 4.31 -5.23
CA LEU A 35 -0.18 4.23 -5.45
C LEU A 35 -0.75 5.58 -5.89
N ASP A 36 -0.32 6.68 -5.27
CA ASP A 36 -0.79 8.03 -5.60
C ASP A 36 -0.42 8.41 -7.04
N ASP A 37 0.85 8.20 -7.41
CA ASP A 37 1.36 8.51 -8.75
C ASP A 37 0.67 7.68 -9.85
N CYS A 38 0.39 6.40 -9.59
CA CYS A 38 -0.10 5.49 -10.62
C CYS A 38 -1.62 5.43 -10.72
N PHE A 39 -2.34 5.79 -9.65
CA PHE A 39 -3.79 5.66 -9.56
C PHE A 39 -4.46 6.89 -8.92
N PRO A 40 -4.24 8.12 -9.46
CA PRO A 40 -4.84 9.33 -8.92
C PRO A 40 -6.37 9.34 -9.01
N ASP A 41 -6.94 8.68 -10.02
CA ASP A 41 -8.38 8.68 -10.29
C ASP A 41 -9.12 7.44 -9.74
N ASP A 42 -8.41 6.49 -9.10
CA ASP A 42 -9.04 5.28 -8.54
C ASP A 42 -9.34 5.50 -7.05
N ASN A 43 -10.59 5.82 -6.73
CA ASN A 43 -11.03 6.11 -5.35
C ASN A 43 -10.59 5.04 -4.33
N PHE A 44 -10.61 3.75 -4.70
CA PHE A 44 -10.16 2.70 -3.80
C PHE A 44 -8.65 2.77 -3.52
N MET A 45 -7.85 3.15 -4.51
CA MET A 45 -6.41 3.35 -4.32
C MET A 45 -6.16 4.60 -3.47
N GLN A 46 -6.88 5.69 -3.73
CA GLN A 46 -6.76 6.93 -2.98
C GLN A 46 -7.17 6.79 -1.50
N ASP A 47 -8.22 6.01 -1.21
CA ASP A 47 -8.55 5.64 0.18
C ASP A 47 -7.39 4.89 0.86
N THR A 48 -6.68 4.04 0.11
CA THR A 48 -5.50 3.32 0.64
C THR A 48 -4.34 4.26 0.89
N VAL A 49 -4.10 5.24 0.02
CA VAL A 49 -3.08 6.28 0.20
C VAL A 49 -3.32 7.02 1.52
N VAL A 50 -4.55 7.42 1.80
CA VAL A 50 -4.92 8.06 3.08
C VAL A 50 -4.67 7.16 4.29
N MET A 51 -4.96 5.85 4.17
CA MET A 51 -4.65 4.89 5.23
C MET A 51 -3.15 4.76 5.47
N LEU A 52 -2.34 4.68 4.41
CA LEU A 52 -0.87 4.62 4.49
C LEU A 52 -0.28 5.89 5.12
N ALA A 53 -0.80 7.06 4.77
CA ALA A 53 -0.41 8.32 5.40
C ALA A 53 -0.75 8.36 6.90
N SER A 54 -1.72 7.55 7.34
CA SER A 54 -2.16 7.42 8.73
C SER A 54 -1.62 6.15 9.42
N TYR A 55 -0.68 5.45 8.79
CA TYR A 55 -0.05 4.25 9.35
C TYR A 55 1.03 4.63 10.36
N CYS A 56 1.13 3.86 11.45
CA CYS A 56 2.27 3.90 12.36
C CYS A 56 2.54 2.50 12.92
N PRO A 57 3.80 2.04 12.95
CA PRO A 57 4.15 0.78 13.61
C PRO A 57 3.70 0.79 15.08
N GLY A 58 3.06 -0.29 15.53
CA GLY A 58 2.41 -0.38 16.84
C GLY A 58 1.11 0.42 17.00
N GLY A 59 0.67 1.10 15.93
CA GLY A 59 -0.56 1.88 15.87
C GLY A 59 -0.57 3.15 16.73
N GLY A 60 -1.78 3.58 17.06
CA GLY A 60 -2.06 4.73 17.91
C GLY A 60 -3.56 4.94 18.04
N LYS A 61 -4.00 5.85 18.91
CA LYS A 61 -5.45 6.09 19.15
C LYS A 61 -6.23 6.40 17.86
N PHE A 62 -5.56 6.85 16.81
CA PHE A 62 -6.13 7.21 15.52
C PHE A 62 -5.25 6.77 14.33
N LEU A 63 -4.30 5.86 14.54
CA LEU A 63 -3.34 5.43 13.52
C LEU A 63 -3.52 3.95 13.23
N TYR A 64 -3.43 3.59 11.95
CA TYR A 64 -3.51 2.20 11.53
C TYR A 64 -2.25 1.45 11.97
N ASP A 65 -2.46 0.26 12.51
CA ASP A 65 -1.37 -0.65 12.86
C ASP A 65 -0.95 -1.54 11.68
N GLU A 66 0.05 -2.40 11.90
CA GLU A 66 0.57 -3.33 10.92
C GLU A 66 -0.50 -4.30 10.41
N ALA A 67 -1.37 -4.79 11.28
CA ALA A 67 -2.36 -5.81 10.92
C ALA A 67 -3.44 -5.22 10.03
N GLU A 68 -3.94 -4.04 10.38
CA GLU A 68 -4.89 -3.27 9.57
C GLU A 68 -4.30 -2.90 8.21
N MET A 69 -3.05 -2.44 8.20
CA MET A 69 -2.39 -2.05 6.96
C MET A 69 -2.11 -3.26 6.06
N ILE A 70 -1.66 -4.39 6.62
CA ILE A 70 -1.48 -5.65 5.88
C ILE A 70 -2.80 -6.10 5.25
N ALA A 71 -3.90 -6.09 6.02
CA ALA A 71 -5.20 -6.50 5.51
C ALA A 71 -5.65 -5.64 4.32
N ARG A 72 -5.45 -4.32 4.39
CA ARG A 72 -5.76 -3.42 3.29
C ARG A 72 -4.88 -3.67 2.06
N LEU A 73 -3.56 -3.82 2.24
CA LEU A 73 -2.63 -4.02 1.12
C LEU A 73 -2.87 -5.34 0.37
N LEU A 74 -3.36 -6.38 1.05
CA LEU A 74 -3.77 -7.62 0.38
C LEU A 74 -4.96 -7.41 -0.57
N LEU A 75 -5.90 -6.51 -0.24
CA LEU A 75 -7.00 -6.15 -1.14
C LEU A 75 -6.50 -5.35 -2.35
N VAL A 76 -5.54 -4.46 -2.13
CA VAL A 76 -4.88 -3.69 -3.21
C VAL A 76 -4.17 -4.61 -4.17
N LYS A 77 -3.36 -5.55 -3.66
CA LYS A 77 -2.67 -6.55 -4.48
C LYS A 77 -3.66 -7.33 -5.34
N LYS A 78 -4.73 -7.86 -4.73
CA LYS A 78 -5.78 -8.59 -5.47
C LYS A 78 -6.40 -7.75 -6.58
N LYS A 79 -6.68 -6.46 -6.32
CA LYS A 79 -7.24 -5.55 -7.34
C LYS A 79 -6.27 -5.30 -8.49
N LEU A 80 -4.96 -5.22 -8.21
CA LEU A 80 -3.93 -5.06 -9.24
C LEU A 80 -3.77 -6.31 -10.11
N GLU A 81 -3.90 -7.50 -9.52
CA GLU A 81 -3.80 -8.79 -10.24
C GLU A 81 -5.04 -9.12 -11.10
N MET A 82 -6.18 -8.48 -10.83
CA MET A 82 -7.45 -8.69 -11.54
C MET A 82 -7.67 -7.71 -12.72
N LYS A 83 -6.76 -6.75 -12.93
CA LYS A 83 -6.77 -5.84 -14.09
C LYS A 83 -6.05 -6.47 -15.27
#